data_AF-A0A3Q2G3G6-F1
#
_entry.id   AF-A0A3Q2G3G6-F1
#
_cell.length_a   1.000
_cell.length_b   1.000
_cell.length_c   1.000
_cell.angle_alpha   90.00
_cell.angle_beta   90.00
_cell.angle_gamma   90.00
#
_symmetry.space_group_name_H-M   'P 1'
#
loop_
_entity.id
_entity.type
_entity.pdbx_description
1 polymer ?
#
loop_
_entity_poly.entity_id
_entity_poly.type
_entity_poly.pdbx_seq_one_letter_code
_entity_poly.pdbx_strand_id
1 'polypeptide(L)'
;MGRKMWGLIPVFDCSQLLLLCPTHFKPPVLPIPTTDAQVDSAQRDMSDQAFVTLATNDNYAKGAMVLGQSLRNHNTTRKLVVLIGPHVAEPCRDALHSVFDEVIMVNVMDSGDAANLALMKRPDLGVTITKLHCWTLEQYSKCVFMDADTLVLSNIDELFDREELSAAPDPGWPDCFNSGVFVFRPSNETHKDLLAYCAEKGSFDGGDQGILNSYFNTWATADISKHLPFIYNLSSIAIYSYLPAFKQYGHDAKVVHFLGKVKPWNYSYDAQKGEVKGHSTSPDQCQMHPDYLLQWWQLYATSVLPLMQKAYGDTPFSSGCVDQKSCPDKPHEDVREQPKPSTPPPSQTVSSEERKQRWEAGQIDYLGDDSFTNIEQKLNSFLK
;
A
#
# COMPACT_ATOMS: atom_id res chain seq x y z
N MET A 1 -14.49 -48.64 38.99
CA MET A 1 -13.54 -49.43 38.18
C MET A 1 -13.62 -48.86 36.76
N GLY A 2 -12.71 -48.00 36.28
CA GLY A 2 -11.29 -48.24 35.94
C GLY A 2 -11.23 -48.90 34.55
N ARG A 3 -10.58 -48.41 33.49
CA ARG A 3 -9.40 -47.53 33.35
C ARG A 3 -9.42 -46.82 31.97
N LYS A 4 -8.71 -45.70 31.92
CA LYS A 4 -8.21 -44.97 30.75
C LYS A 4 -7.33 -45.87 29.85
N MET A 5 -7.46 -45.73 28.54
CA MET A 5 -6.51 -46.25 27.56
C MET A 5 -5.83 -45.05 26.86
N TRP A 6 -4.96 -44.39 27.61
CA TRP A 6 -3.94 -43.49 27.07
C TRP A 6 -2.61 -44.17 27.33
N GLY A 7 -1.88 -44.52 26.28
CA GLY A 7 -0.56 -45.10 26.38
C GLY A 7 -0.25 -45.96 25.19
N LEU A 8 0.40 -45.35 24.18
CA LEU A 8 1.42 -45.93 23.30
C LEU A 8 1.70 -44.98 22.12
N ILE A 9 2.10 -43.74 22.42
CA ILE A 9 2.94 -42.96 21.50
C ILE A 9 3.98 -42.29 22.41
N PRO A 10 5.28 -42.67 22.33
CA PRO A 10 6.31 -41.96 23.07
C PRO A 10 6.43 -40.54 22.52
N VAL A 11 6.19 -39.55 23.38
CA VAL A 11 6.55 -38.15 23.12
C VAL A 11 8.07 -38.07 23.31
N PHE A 12 8.80 -37.93 22.21
CA PHE A 12 10.23 -37.65 22.28
C PHE A 12 10.44 -36.16 22.60
N ASP A 13 11.15 -35.89 23.68
CA ASP A 13 11.70 -34.56 23.97
C ASP A 13 12.79 -34.22 22.94
N CYS A 14 12.89 -32.94 22.56
CA CYS A 14 13.84 -32.41 21.56
C CYS A 14 15.31 -32.75 21.88
N SER A 15 15.61 -33.05 23.15
CA SER A 15 16.91 -33.47 23.63
C SER A 15 17.30 -34.92 23.26
N GLN A 16 16.34 -35.79 22.89
CA GLN A 16 16.60 -37.19 22.53
C GLN A 16 16.81 -37.44 21.03
N LEU A 17 16.43 -36.49 20.17
CA LEU A 17 16.67 -36.57 18.72
C LEU A 17 18.12 -36.29 18.31
N LEU A 18 18.92 -35.69 19.20
CA LEU A 18 20.35 -35.41 18.94
C LEU A 18 21.26 -36.63 19.12
N LEU A 19 20.74 -37.76 19.64
CA LEU A 19 21.51 -38.98 19.90
C LEU A 19 21.44 -40.03 18.77
N LEU A 20 20.72 -39.74 17.67
CA LEU A 20 20.58 -40.65 16.52
C LEU A 20 21.42 -40.25 15.28
N CYS A 21 22.25 -39.21 15.38
CA CYS A 21 23.16 -38.84 14.30
C CYS A 21 24.54 -39.50 14.50
N PRO A 22 25.01 -40.37 13.60
CA PRO A 22 26.40 -40.79 13.62
C PRO A 22 27.29 -39.60 13.27
N THR A 23 28.10 -39.16 14.24
CA THR A 23 29.25 -38.31 14.00
C THR A 23 30.25 -39.04 13.09
N HIS A 24 30.79 -38.32 12.09
CA HIS A 24 31.88 -38.66 11.17
C HIS A 24 31.46 -38.90 9.72
N PHE A 25 31.37 -37.81 8.94
CA PHE A 25 31.92 -37.77 7.58
C PHE A 25 32.40 -36.34 7.30
N LYS A 26 33.73 -36.13 7.36
CA LYS A 26 34.40 -34.94 6.83
C LYS A 26 34.64 -35.22 5.33
N PRO A 27 34.10 -34.45 4.38
CA PRO A 27 34.43 -34.65 2.97
C PRO A 27 35.89 -34.27 2.70
N PRO A 28 36.60 -34.95 1.78
CA PRO A 28 37.97 -34.59 1.44
C PRO A 28 37.98 -33.26 0.67
N VAL A 29 38.82 -32.33 1.14
CA VAL A 29 39.12 -31.09 0.42
C VAL A 29 40.03 -31.45 -0.76
N LEU A 30 39.48 -31.41 -1.97
CA LEU A 30 40.27 -31.46 -3.20
C LEU A 30 40.66 -30.03 -3.60
N PRO A 31 41.93 -29.76 -3.99
CA PRO A 31 42.30 -28.46 -4.52
C PRO A 31 41.64 -28.25 -5.89
N ILE A 32 40.86 -27.18 -6.03
CA ILE A 32 40.32 -26.71 -7.30
C ILE A 32 41.47 -26.02 -8.07
N PRO A 33 41.73 -26.35 -9.35
CA PRO A 33 42.69 -25.60 -10.15
C PRO A 33 42.15 -24.20 -10.40
N THR A 34 42.93 -23.18 -10.05
CA THR A 34 42.70 -21.79 -10.45
C THR A 34 42.81 -21.66 -11.97
N THR A 35 41.68 -21.72 -12.65
CA THR A 35 41.52 -21.07 -13.95
C THR A 35 41.12 -19.63 -13.70
N ASP A 36 42.03 -18.70 -14.03
CA ASP A 36 41.75 -17.28 -14.15
C ASP A 36 40.67 -17.07 -15.22
N ALA A 37 39.41 -17.14 -14.80
CA ALA A 37 38.32 -16.53 -15.54
C ALA A 37 38.37 -15.05 -15.21
N GLN A 38 38.88 -14.25 -16.15
CA GLN A 38 38.59 -12.82 -16.19
C GLN A 38 37.07 -12.68 -16.20
N VAL A 39 36.50 -12.44 -15.02
CA VAL A 39 35.16 -11.91 -14.89
C VAL A 39 35.28 -10.48 -15.37
N ASP A 40 34.88 -10.26 -16.62
CA ASP A 40 34.52 -8.94 -17.13
C ASP A 40 33.36 -8.44 -16.27
N SER A 41 33.69 -7.81 -15.14
CA SER A 41 32.74 -7.03 -14.37
C SER A 41 32.49 -5.77 -15.20
N ALA A 42 31.58 -5.88 -16.18
CA ALA A 42 30.93 -4.71 -16.71
C ALA A 42 30.35 -3.97 -15.51
N GLN A 43 30.93 -2.82 -15.15
CA GLN A 43 30.29 -1.86 -14.27
C GLN A 43 28.96 -1.53 -14.94
N ARG A 44 27.88 -2.20 -14.51
CA ARG A 44 26.54 -1.81 -14.92
C ARG A 44 26.37 -0.39 -14.40
N ASP A 45 26.17 0.53 -15.33
CA ASP A 45 25.94 1.91 -14.98
C ASP A 45 24.65 1.96 -14.16
N MET A 46 24.75 2.29 -12.87
CA MET A 46 23.61 2.36 -11.95
C MET A 46 22.52 3.34 -12.42
N SER A 47 22.83 4.16 -13.44
CA SER A 47 21.87 5.01 -14.15
C SER A 47 20.76 4.22 -14.88
N ASP A 48 20.95 2.91 -15.10
CA ASP A 48 20.00 2.04 -15.81
C ASP A 48 18.95 1.37 -14.90
N GLN A 49 18.86 1.78 -13.62
CA GLN A 49 17.92 1.23 -12.64
C GLN A 49 17.04 2.30 -12.00
N ALA A 50 15.75 1.98 -11.78
CA ALA A 50 14.79 2.92 -11.23
C ALA A 50 13.80 2.33 -10.22
N PHE A 51 13.39 3.16 -9.26
CA PHE A 51 12.12 3.00 -8.56
C PHE A 51 11.02 3.62 -9.41
N VAL A 52 9.91 2.91 -9.56
CA VAL A 52 8.77 3.33 -10.38
C VAL A 52 7.51 3.35 -9.52
N THR A 53 6.74 4.43 -9.60
CA THR A 53 5.43 4.55 -8.95
C THR A 53 4.37 5.06 -9.91
N LEU A 54 3.09 5.03 -9.52
CA LEU A 54 1.96 5.47 -10.34
C LEU A 54 1.06 6.43 -9.56
N ALA A 55 0.71 7.56 -10.18
CA ALA A 55 -0.30 8.48 -9.68
C ALA A 55 -1.35 8.80 -10.75
N THR A 56 -2.58 8.32 -10.56
CA THR A 56 -3.68 8.55 -11.52
C THR A 56 -4.53 9.80 -11.23
N ASN A 57 -4.31 10.44 -10.08
CA ASN A 57 -4.96 11.68 -9.66
C ASN A 57 -4.11 12.41 -8.60
N ASP A 58 -4.48 13.65 -8.28
CA ASP A 58 -3.73 14.53 -7.36
C ASP A 58 -3.56 13.95 -5.95
N ASN A 59 -4.48 13.13 -5.46
CA ASN A 59 -4.35 12.52 -4.13
C ASN A 59 -3.26 11.45 -4.12
N TYR A 60 -3.22 10.59 -5.13
CA TYR A 60 -2.12 9.63 -5.28
C TYR A 60 -0.80 10.31 -5.64
N ALA A 61 -0.83 11.48 -6.29
CA ALA A 61 0.39 12.27 -6.52
C ALA A 61 1.00 12.78 -5.21
N LYS A 62 0.20 13.13 -4.18
CA LYS A 62 0.71 13.40 -2.82
C LYS A 62 1.44 12.18 -2.25
N GLY A 63 0.82 11.00 -2.36
CA GLY A 63 1.43 9.74 -1.98
C GLY A 63 2.78 9.49 -2.68
N ALA A 64 2.80 9.64 -4.01
CA ALA A 64 3.99 9.48 -4.82
C ALA A 64 5.10 10.44 -4.41
N MET A 65 4.79 11.72 -4.14
CA MET A 65 5.79 12.68 -3.64
C MET A 65 6.35 12.28 -2.27
N VAL A 66 5.52 11.79 -1.35
CA VAL A 66 6.00 11.30 -0.05
C VAL A 66 6.88 10.07 -0.22
N LEU A 67 6.49 9.11 -1.07
CA LEU A 67 7.30 7.94 -1.41
C LEU A 67 8.65 8.36 -2.00
N GLY A 68 8.64 9.19 -3.04
CA GLY A 68 9.85 9.68 -3.70
C GLY A 68 10.78 10.41 -2.73
N GLN A 69 10.23 11.29 -1.88
CA GLN A 69 11.01 11.97 -0.85
C GLN A 69 11.57 10.98 0.19
N SER A 70 10.80 9.96 0.59
CA SER A 70 11.27 8.94 1.52
C SER A 70 12.45 8.15 0.95
N LEU A 71 12.43 7.82 -0.36
CA LEU A 71 13.56 7.20 -1.05
C LEU A 71 14.79 8.11 -1.08
N ARG A 72 14.62 9.41 -1.38
CA ARG A 72 15.71 10.40 -1.35
C ARG A 72 16.31 10.55 0.04
N ASN A 73 15.48 10.62 1.09
CA ASN A 73 15.94 10.75 2.47
C ASN A 73 16.77 9.54 2.93
N HIS A 74 16.52 8.37 2.35
CA HIS A 74 17.29 7.15 2.59
C HIS A 74 18.41 6.93 1.56
N ASN A 75 18.81 7.99 0.85
CA ASN A 75 19.97 8.02 -0.05
C ASN A 75 19.94 6.93 -1.12
N THR A 76 18.78 6.68 -1.73
CA THR A 76 18.77 5.82 -2.93
C THR A 76 19.70 6.39 -4.00
N THR A 77 20.43 5.48 -4.64
CA THR A 77 21.34 5.80 -5.75
C THR A 77 20.69 5.58 -7.11
N ARG A 78 19.43 5.14 -7.13
CA ARG A 78 18.67 4.84 -8.35
C ARG A 78 17.82 6.01 -8.81
N LYS A 79 17.38 5.94 -10.06
CA LYS A 79 16.44 6.91 -10.62
C LYS A 79 15.06 6.77 -10.00
N LEU A 80 14.35 7.89 -9.89
CA LEU A 80 12.96 7.92 -9.46
C LEU A 80 12.08 8.28 -10.64
N VAL A 81 11.16 7.38 -10.99
CA VAL A 81 10.20 7.54 -12.09
C VAL A 81 8.79 7.52 -11.53
N VAL A 82 7.94 8.45 -11.99
CA VAL A 82 6.50 8.41 -11.73
C VAL A 82 5.74 8.37 -13.04
N LEU A 83 4.89 7.35 -13.18
CA LEU A 83 3.86 7.32 -14.21
C LEU A 83 2.68 8.16 -13.73
N ILE A 84 2.15 9.02 -14.58
CA ILE A 84 0.99 9.85 -14.25
C ILE A 84 -0.17 9.65 -15.23
N GLY A 85 -1.39 9.64 -14.70
CA GLY A 85 -2.61 9.68 -15.50
C GLY A 85 -2.94 11.08 -16.01
N PRO A 86 -3.85 11.21 -17.01
CA PRO A 86 -4.23 12.50 -17.58
C PRO A 86 -4.94 13.43 -16.57
N HIS A 87 -5.48 12.88 -15.48
CA HIS A 87 -6.24 13.61 -14.46
C HIS A 87 -5.38 14.23 -13.35
N VAL A 88 -4.05 14.09 -13.40
CA VAL A 88 -3.15 14.82 -12.49
C VAL A 88 -3.04 16.27 -12.96
N ALA A 89 -3.33 17.24 -12.10
CA ALA A 89 -3.30 18.67 -12.40
C ALA A 89 -1.88 19.16 -12.72
N GLU A 90 -1.74 20.14 -13.61
CA GLU A 90 -0.45 20.68 -14.05
C GLU A 90 0.44 21.18 -12.89
N PRO A 91 -0.05 21.95 -11.90
CA PRO A 91 0.75 22.31 -10.73
C PRO A 91 1.23 21.10 -9.91
N CYS A 92 0.45 20.02 -9.89
CA CYS A 92 0.85 18.79 -9.22
C CYS A 92 1.97 18.06 -9.99
N ARG A 93 1.97 18.13 -11.33
CA ARG A 93 3.05 17.62 -12.18
C ARG A 93 4.35 18.40 -11.96
N ASP A 94 4.27 19.72 -11.84
CA ASP A 94 5.43 20.56 -11.54
C ASP A 94 6.06 20.22 -10.18
N ALA A 95 5.22 19.94 -9.18
CA ALA A 95 5.69 19.47 -7.88
C ALA A 95 6.36 18.08 -7.98
N LEU A 96 5.79 17.16 -8.77
CA LEU A 96 6.39 15.83 -9.03
C LEU A 96 7.77 15.96 -9.70
N HIS A 97 7.93 16.87 -10.66
CA HIS A 97 9.24 17.14 -11.30
C HIS A 97 10.32 17.65 -10.33
N SER A 98 9.93 18.13 -9.14
CA SER A 98 10.89 18.53 -8.10
C SER A 98 11.41 17.35 -7.27
N VAL A 99 10.75 16.18 -7.34
CA VAL A 99 11.07 14.99 -6.53
C VAL A 99 11.63 13.86 -7.42
N PHE A 100 11.02 13.65 -8.59
CA PHE A 100 11.31 12.56 -9.50
C PHE A 100 12.30 12.98 -10.59
N ASP A 101 13.15 12.04 -11.01
CA ASP A 101 14.03 12.23 -12.17
C ASP A 101 13.21 12.28 -13.48
N GLU A 102 12.17 11.45 -13.57
CA GLU A 102 11.28 11.38 -14.73
C GLU A 102 9.80 11.35 -14.31
N VAL A 103 8.98 12.18 -14.96
CA VAL A 103 7.52 12.20 -14.83
C VAL A 103 6.94 11.87 -16.20
N ILE A 104 6.35 10.68 -16.33
CA ILE A 104 5.91 10.13 -17.62
C ILE A 104 4.40 10.08 -17.64
N MET A 105 3.78 10.80 -18.58
CA MET A 105 2.35 10.71 -18.78
C MET A 105 1.99 9.45 -19.56
N VAL A 106 1.09 8.65 -18.99
CA VAL A 106 0.57 7.43 -19.60
C VAL A 106 -0.87 7.69 -20.00
N ASN A 107 -1.14 7.62 -21.31
CA ASN A 107 -2.50 7.74 -21.84
C ASN A 107 -2.98 6.38 -22.35
N VAL A 108 -3.72 5.65 -21.51
CA VAL A 108 -4.28 4.33 -21.84
C VAL A 108 -5.20 4.38 -23.08
N MET A 109 -5.86 5.52 -23.30
CA MET A 109 -6.89 5.68 -24.34
C MET A 109 -6.33 5.92 -25.76
N ASP A 110 -5.03 6.17 -25.92
CA ASP A 110 -4.42 6.64 -27.19
C ASP A 110 -3.58 5.58 -27.91
N SER A 111 -3.55 4.36 -27.39
CA SER A 111 -2.63 3.31 -27.84
C SER A 111 -3.02 2.62 -29.15
N GLY A 112 -4.23 2.85 -29.68
CA GLY A 112 -4.67 2.35 -31.00
C GLY A 112 -4.68 0.84 -31.22
N ASP A 113 -4.29 0.05 -30.21
CA ASP A 113 -4.12 -1.40 -30.28
C ASP A 113 -5.45 -2.14 -30.01
N ALA A 114 -5.69 -3.24 -30.72
CA ALA A 114 -6.84 -4.13 -30.54
C ALA A 114 -6.97 -4.64 -29.09
N ALA A 115 -5.86 -4.89 -28.40
CA ALA A 115 -5.88 -5.25 -26.98
C ALA A 115 -6.43 -4.09 -26.12
N ASN A 116 -5.97 -2.87 -26.37
CA ASN A 116 -6.45 -1.68 -25.66
C ASN A 116 -7.91 -1.34 -26.00
N LEU A 117 -8.34 -1.58 -27.23
CA LEU A 117 -9.75 -1.48 -27.64
C LEU A 117 -10.63 -2.51 -26.92
N ALA A 118 -10.15 -3.74 -26.72
CA ALA A 118 -10.86 -4.75 -25.94
C ALA A 118 -10.94 -4.35 -24.46
N LEU A 119 -9.86 -3.75 -23.94
CA LEU A 119 -9.77 -3.26 -22.56
C LEU A 119 -10.63 -2.02 -22.31
N MET A 120 -10.90 -1.18 -23.32
CA MET A 120 -11.90 -0.08 -23.20
C MET A 120 -13.31 -0.58 -22.87
N LYS A 121 -13.61 -1.87 -23.10
CA LYS A 121 -14.88 -2.48 -22.67
C LYS A 121 -14.89 -2.88 -21.19
N ARG A 122 -13.78 -2.71 -20.47
CA ARG A 122 -13.59 -3.03 -19.04
C ARG A 122 -13.08 -1.80 -18.27
N PRO A 123 -13.95 -0.80 -18.05
CA PRO A 123 -13.55 0.44 -17.37
C PRO A 123 -13.09 0.23 -15.92
N ASP A 124 -13.49 -0.88 -15.30
CA ASP A 124 -13.05 -1.33 -13.99
C ASP A 124 -11.54 -1.58 -13.90
N LEU A 125 -10.88 -1.88 -15.02
CA LEU A 125 -9.44 -2.18 -15.09
C LEU A 125 -8.56 -0.97 -15.44
N GLY A 126 -9.11 0.24 -15.52
CA GLY A 126 -8.38 1.41 -16.03
C GLY A 126 -7.07 1.73 -15.28
N VAL A 127 -7.10 1.67 -13.94
CA VAL A 127 -5.90 1.89 -13.10
C VAL A 127 -4.90 0.74 -13.28
N THR A 128 -5.39 -0.50 -13.29
CA THR A 128 -4.59 -1.71 -13.54
C THR A 128 -3.79 -1.60 -14.82
N ILE A 129 -4.43 -1.22 -15.93
CA ILE A 129 -3.78 -1.10 -17.24
C ILE A 129 -2.73 0.01 -17.22
N THR A 130 -3.03 1.13 -16.57
CA THR A 130 -2.06 2.24 -16.43
C THR A 130 -0.79 1.78 -15.69
N LYS A 131 -0.94 0.91 -14.68
CA LYS A 131 0.20 0.33 -13.94
C LYS A 131 1.07 -0.57 -14.81
N LEU A 132 0.48 -1.38 -15.69
CA LEU A 132 1.23 -2.29 -16.58
C LEU A 132 2.21 -1.56 -17.51
N HIS A 133 1.97 -0.28 -17.80
CA HIS A 133 2.92 0.54 -18.56
C HIS A 133 4.30 0.70 -17.88
N CYS A 134 4.46 0.31 -16.61
CA CYS A 134 5.81 0.26 -16.02
C CYS A 134 6.75 -0.69 -16.78
N TRP A 135 6.21 -1.74 -17.45
CA TRP A 135 7.00 -2.62 -18.31
C TRP A 135 7.46 -1.98 -19.62
N THR A 136 6.91 -0.83 -20.06
CA THR A 136 7.36 -0.18 -21.30
C THR A 136 8.61 0.69 -21.11
N LEU A 137 9.13 0.78 -19.89
CA LEU A 137 10.28 1.62 -19.53
C LEU A 137 11.63 0.97 -19.90
N GLU A 138 11.80 0.59 -21.17
CA GLU A 138 12.98 -0.15 -21.68
C GLU A 138 14.30 0.64 -21.62
N GLN A 139 14.28 1.92 -21.26
CA GLN A 139 15.49 2.65 -20.90
C GLN A 139 16.15 2.15 -19.60
N TYR A 140 15.42 1.37 -18.79
CA TYR A 140 15.91 0.78 -17.56
C TYR A 140 16.07 -0.75 -17.69
N SER A 141 17.17 -1.29 -17.16
CA SER A 141 17.46 -2.72 -17.16
C SER A 141 16.71 -3.48 -16.07
N LYS A 142 16.38 -2.81 -14.96
CA LYS A 142 15.63 -3.37 -13.83
C LYS A 142 14.95 -2.26 -13.04
N CYS A 143 13.73 -2.52 -12.62
CA CYS A 143 12.94 -1.57 -11.85
C CYS A 143 12.37 -2.21 -10.59
N VAL A 144 12.15 -1.39 -9.57
CA VAL A 144 11.31 -1.74 -8.41
C VAL A 144 10.05 -0.90 -8.49
N PHE A 145 8.92 -1.54 -8.73
CA PHE A 145 7.63 -0.88 -8.66
C PHE A 145 7.21 -0.72 -7.19
N MET A 146 6.67 0.44 -6.84
CA MET A 146 6.12 0.74 -5.52
C MET A 146 4.82 1.56 -5.67
N ASP A 147 3.71 1.08 -5.10
CA ASP A 147 2.46 1.83 -5.08
C ASP A 147 2.65 3.16 -4.33
N ALA A 148 1.95 4.21 -4.76
CA ALA A 148 2.07 5.56 -4.19
C ALA A 148 1.56 5.69 -2.74
N ASP A 149 0.93 4.65 -2.20
CA ASP A 149 0.54 4.53 -0.79
C ASP A 149 1.53 3.69 0.03
N THR A 150 2.78 3.60 -0.41
CA THR A 150 3.90 3.04 0.35
C THR A 150 4.77 4.14 0.95
N LEU A 151 5.49 3.81 2.03
CA LEU A 151 6.47 4.68 2.69
C LEU A 151 7.75 3.91 2.98
N VAL A 152 8.90 4.45 2.56
CA VAL A 152 10.21 3.86 2.80
C VAL A 152 10.78 4.36 4.14
N LEU A 153 11.25 3.42 4.95
CA LEU A 153 11.78 3.63 6.30
C LEU A 153 13.30 3.41 6.42
N SER A 154 13.92 2.85 5.37
CA SER A 154 15.36 2.61 5.29
C SER A 154 15.78 2.45 3.82
N ASN A 155 17.08 2.46 3.52
CA ASN A 155 17.53 2.19 2.16
C ASN A 155 17.13 0.75 1.75
N ILE A 156 16.67 0.60 0.52
CA ILE A 156 16.17 -0.65 -0.08
C ILE A 156 16.78 -0.90 -1.47
N ASP A 157 17.93 -0.30 -1.79
CA ASP A 157 18.61 -0.45 -3.08
C ASP A 157 19.10 -1.90 -3.31
N GLU A 158 19.20 -2.73 -2.27
CA GLU A 158 19.48 -4.17 -2.38
C GLU A 158 18.34 -4.96 -3.05
N LEU A 159 17.15 -4.37 -3.21
CA LEU A 159 16.08 -5.00 -4.00
C LEU A 159 16.49 -5.20 -5.46
N PHE A 160 17.41 -4.39 -5.99
CA PHE A 160 17.90 -4.54 -7.36
C PHE A 160 18.81 -5.77 -7.57
N ASP A 161 19.21 -6.45 -6.49
CA ASP A 161 19.89 -7.76 -6.57
C ASP A 161 18.91 -8.89 -6.90
N ARG A 162 17.60 -8.64 -6.81
CA ARG A 162 16.53 -9.62 -7.08
C ARG A 162 16.16 -9.70 -8.54
N GLU A 163 15.54 -10.79 -8.95
CA GLU A 163 15.14 -11.05 -10.34
C GLU A 163 13.62 -11.00 -10.55
N GLU A 164 13.18 -10.87 -11.80
CA GLU A 164 11.75 -10.84 -12.12
C GLU A 164 11.09 -12.22 -11.93
N LEU A 165 9.90 -12.33 -11.36
CA LEU A 165 9.16 -11.35 -10.57
C LEU A 165 9.45 -11.63 -9.10
N SER A 166 10.03 -10.67 -8.37
CA SER A 166 10.23 -10.77 -6.92
C SER A 166 9.28 -9.84 -6.18
N ALA A 167 8.51 -10.37 -5.25
CA ALA A 167 7.51 -9.63 -4.49
C ALA A 167 7.32 -10.23 -3.09
N ALA A 168 6.70 -9.49 -2.19
CA ALA A 168 6.39 -9.98 -0.84
C ALA A 168 5.03 -10.70 -0.81
N PRO A 169 4.81 -11.67 0.10
CA PRO A 169 3.52 -12.34 0.25
C PRO A 169 2.39 -11.38 0.63
N ASP A 170 1.20 -11.63 0.10
CA ASP A 170 -0.02 -10.94 0.53
C ASP A 170 -0.52 -11.48 1.89
N PRO A 171 -0.87 -10.61 2.86
CA PRO A 171 -1.32 -11.07 4.17
C PRO A 171 -2.70 -11.73 4.16
N GLY A 172 -3.53 -11.49 3.13
CA GLY A 172 -4.84 -12.10 3.00
C GLY A 172 -4.76 -13.53 2.44
N TRP A 173 -4.07 -13.69 1.32
CA TRP A 173 -3.82 -15.00 0.71
C TRP A 173 -2.33 -15.19 0.40
N PRO A 174 -1.55 -15.88 1.26
CA PRO A 174 -0.08 -15.85 1.22
C PRO A 174 0.56 -16.61 0.04
N ASP A 175 -0.21 -17.42 -0.68
CA ASP A 175 0.22 -18.02 -1.96
C ASP A 175 0.11 -17.01 -3.14
N CYS A 176 -0.47 -15.83 -2.89
CA CYS A 176 -0.38 -14.69 -3.78
C CYS A 176 0.68 -13.72 -3.25
N PHE A 177 1.42 -13.09 -4.15
CA PHE A 177 2.22 -11.94 -3.79
C PHE A 177 1.37 -10.67 -3.78
N ASN A 178 1.74 -9.74 -2.91
CA ASN A 178 1.21 -8.39 -2.92
C ASN A 178 1.89 -7.57 -4.03
N SER A 179 1.09 -6.96 -4.89
CA SER A 179 1.56 -6.19 -6.05
C SER A 179 1.98 -4.74 -5.72
N GLY A 180 1.94 -4.34 -4.44
CA GLY A 180 2.31 -3.01 -4.00
C GLY A 180 3.80 -2.72 -4.04
N VAL A 181 4.64 -3.76 -3.92
CA VAL A 181 6.10 -3.67 -4.10
C VAL A 181 6.60 -4.90 -4.83
N PHE A 182 7.20 -4.72 -6.00
CA PHE A 182 7.80 -5.83 -6.74
C PHE A 182 8.98 -5.40 -7.62
N VAL A 183 9.90 -6.33 -7.85
CA VAL A 183 11.06 -6.17 -8.73
C VAL A 183 10.76 -6.82 -10.07
N PHE A 184 10.97 -6.07 -11.16
CA PHE A 184 10.66 -6.50 -12.52
C PHE A 184 11.71 -6.01 -13.52
N ARG A 185 11.66 -6.55 -14.75
CA ARG A 185 12.50 -6.13 -15.87
C ARG A 185 11.60 -5.51 -16.94
N PRO A 186 11.72 -4.21 -17.24
CA PRO A 186 10.99 -3.61 -18.34
C PRO A 186 11.20 -4.38 -19.65
N SER A 187 10.11 -4.66 -20.34
CA SER A 187 10.07 -5.40 -21.61
C SER A 187 8.73 -5.13 -22.30
N ASN A 188 8.78 -4.59 -23.52
CA ASN A 188 7.59 -4.41 -24.35
C ASN A 188 6.93 -5.75 -24.71
N GLU A 189 7.66 -6.86 -24.73
CA GLU A 189 7.10 -8.21 -24.91
C GLU A 189 6.24 -8.59 -23.71
N THR A 190 6.80 -8.49 -22.49
CA THR A 190 6.07 -8.78 -21.25
C THR A 190 4.85 -7.87 -21.09
N HIS A 191 4.97 -6.59 -21.44
CA HIS A 191 3.84 -5.66 -21.44
C HIS A 191 2.71 -6.12 -22.37
N LYS A 192 3.01 -6.48 -23.62
CA LYS A 192 2.02 -6.96 -24.59
C LYS A 192 1.36 -8.25 -24.12
N ASP A 193 2.14 -9.16 -23.56
CA ASP A 193 1.62 -10.42 -23.02
C ASP A 193 0.69 -10.18 -21.83
N LEU A 194 1.03 -9.27 -20.92
CA LEU A 194 0.18 -8.88 -19.80
C LEU A 194 -1.13 -8.23 -20.27
N LEU A 195 -1.09 -7.36 -21.29
CA LEU A 195 -2.30 -6.77 -21.87
C LEU A 195 -3.17 -7.82 -22.57
N ALA A 196 -2.57 -8.74 -23.33
CA ALA A 196 -3.28 -9.84 -23.98
C ALA A 196 -3.94 -10.77 -22.94
N TYR A 197 -3.19 -11.13 -21.88
CA TYR A 197 -3.70 -11.91 -20.76
C TYR A 197 -4.87 -11.19 -20.08
N CYS A 198 -4.72 -9.89 -19.81
CA CYS A 198 -5.76 -9.07 -19.21
C CYS A 198 -7.01 -8.97 -20.10
N ALA A 199 -6.87 -8.87 -21.42
CA ALA A 199 -7.99 -8.86 -22.35
C ALA A 199 -8.71 -10.22 -22.39
N GLU A 200 -7.98 -11.34 -22.39
CA GLU A 200 -8.55 -12.69 -22.50
C GLU A 200 -9.14 -13.19 -21.17
N LYS A 201 -8.37 -13.12 -20.08
CA LYS A 201 -8.72 -13.74 -18.78
C LYS A 201 -9.31 -12.75 -17.81
N GLY A 202 -8.95 -11.47 -17.91
CA GLY A 202 -9.27 -10.47 -16.88
C GLY A 202 -8.55 -10.74 -15.58
N SER A 203 -8.93 -9.97 -14.56
CA SER A 203 -8.36 -10.10 -13.22
C SER A 203 -9.36 -10.75 -12.28
N PHE A 204 -8.91 -11.72 -11.47
CA PHE A 204 -9.79 -12.38 -10.50
C PHE A 204 -10.23 -11.46 -9.36
N ASP A 205 -9.46 -10.39 -9.06
CA ASP A 205 -9.78 -9.40 -8.02
C ASP A 205 -10.21 -8.04 -8.62
N GLY A 206 -10.29 -7.93 -9.94
CA GLY A 206 -10.57 -6.67 -10.63
C GLY A 206 -9.41 -5.66 -10.60
N GLY A 207 -8.26 -6.01 -10.04
CA GLY A 207 -7.07 -5.16 -9.91
C GLY A 207 -5.86 -5.69 -10.66
N ASP A 208 -4.72 -5.03 -10.50
CA ASP A 208 -3.44 -5.46 -11.06
C ASP A 208 -2.87 -6.69 -10.35
N GLN A 209 -3.08 -6.82 -9.05
CA GLN A 209 -2.61 -7.96 -8.27
C GLN A 209 -3.12 -9.29 -8.83
N GLY A 210 -4.40 -9.36 -9.21
CA GLY A 210 -4.96 -10.58 -9.80
C GLY A 210 -4.38 -10.92 -11.17
N ILE A 211 -4.13 -9.92 -12.03
CA ILE A 211 -3.45 -10.12 -13.32
C ILE A 211 -2.03 -10.64 -13.10
N LEU A 212 -1.27 -9.93 -12.26
CA LEU A 212 0.15 -10.21 -12.05
C LEU A 212 0.35 -11.60 -11.41
N ASN A 213 -0.46 -11.97 -10.42
CA ASN A 213 -0.39 -13.31 -9.81
C ASN A 213 -0.78 -14.41 -10.81
N SER A 214 -1.75 -14.14 -11.70
CA SER A 214 -2.18 -15.11 -12.70
C SER A 214 -1.14 -15.32 -13.82
N TYR A 215 -0.44 -14.24 -14.21
CA TYR A 215 0.64 -14.29 -15.20
C TYR A 215 1.93 -14.89 -14.60
N PHE A 216 2.39 -14.39 -13.45
CA PHE A 216 3.57 -14.87 -12.72
C PHE A 216 3.22 -15.99 -11.71
N ASN A 217 2.44 -16.97 -12.16
CA ASN A 217 1.81 -18.00 -11.30
C ASN A 217 2.75 -19.02 -10.65
N THR A 218 4.05 -18.96 -10.96
CA THR A 218 5.06 -19.84 -10.34
C THR A 218 5.67 -19.23 -9.09
N TRP A 219 5.36 -17.96 -8.76
CA TRP A 219 5.97 -17.23 -7.64
C TRP A 219 5.89 -18.01 -6.31
N ALA A 220 4.73 -18.60 -5.99
CA ALA A 220 4.53 -19.30 -4.72
C ALA A 220 5.34 -20.59 -4.56
N THR A 221 5.73 -21.24 -5.66
CA THR A 221 6.20 -22.64 -5.62
C THR A 221 7.58 -22.87 -6.24
N ALA A 222 8.11 -21.95 -7.05
CA ALA A 222 9.32 -22.20 -7.83
C ALA A 222 10.63 -21.80 -7.14
N ASP A 223 10.75 -20.53 -6.69
CA ASP A 223 12.03 -19.96 -6.28
C ASP A 223 11.89 -19.04 -5.06
N ILE A 224 12.43 -19.46 -3.92
CA ILE A 224 12.40 -18.70 -2.67
C ILE A 224 13.16 -17.36 -2.77
N SER A 225 14.12 -17.23 -3.69
CA SER A 225 14.83 -15.97 -3.90
C SER A 225 13.93 -14.86 -4.44
N LYS A 226 12.76 -15.22 -4.98
CA LYS A 226 11.72 -14.29 -5.46
C LYS A 226 10.70 -13.89 -4.39
N HIS A 227 10.79 -14.49 -3.20
CA HIS A 227 10.00 -14.08 -2.03
C HIS A 227 10.74 -12.97 -1.31
N LEU A 228 10.30 -11.73 -1.53
CA LEU A 228 10.80 -10.62 -0.74
C LEU A 228 10.36 -10.83 0.72
N PRO A 229 11.25 -10.60 1.71
CA PRO A 229 10.84 -10.58 3.10
C PRO A 229 9.69 -9.60 3.32
N PHE A 230 8.72 -9.97 4.16
CA PHE A 230 7.50 -9.19 4.40
C PHE A 230 7.77 -7.73 4.83
N ILE A 231 8.90 -7.46 5.46
CA ILE A 231 9.35 -6.12 5.85
C ILE A 231 9.59 -5.14 4.68
N TYR A 232 9.75 -5.64 3.45
CA TYR A 232 9.85 -4.81 2.23
C TYR A 232 8.48 -4.44 1.63
N ASN A 233 7.39 -4.94 2.21
CA ASN A 233 6.03 -4.56 1.87
C ASN A 233 5.09 -4.80 3.07
N LEU A 234 5.42 -4.19 4.22
CA LEU A 234 4.69 -4.42 5.46
C LEU A 234 3.31 -3.76 5.35
N SER A 235 2.27 -4.57 5.16
CA SER A 235 0.89 -4.10 5.18
C SER A 235 0.51 -3.50 6.53
N SER A 236 -0.08 -2.30 6.52
CA SER A 236 -0.66 -1.65 7.70
C SER A 236 -1.74 -2.51 8.38
N ILE A 237 -2.39 -3.41 7.64
CA ILE A 237 -3.38 -4.35 8.17
C ILE A 237 -2.73 -5.38 9.09
N ALA A 238 -1.52 -5.83 8.74
CA ALA A 238 -0.78 -6.83 9.52
C ALA A 238 -0.36 -6.31 10.91
N ILE A 239 -0.20 -4.99 11.06
CA ILE A 239 0.16 -4.32 12.31
C ILE A 239 -0.85 -4.64 13.42
N TYR A 240 -2.15 -4.62 13.10
CA TYR A 240 -3.21 -4.88 14.08
C TYR A 240 -3.73 -6.32 14.06
N SER A 241 -3.63 -7.04 12.93
CA SER A 241 -4.18 -8.40 12.83
C SER A 241 -3.32 -9.46 13.53
N TYR A 242 -1.98 -9.34 13.47
CA TYR A 242 -1.06 -10.25 14.14
C TYR A 242 -0.04 -9.50 15.02
N LEU A 243 -0.56 -8.75 15.99
CA LEU A 243 0.22 -7.88 16.88
C LEU A 243 1.43 -8.55 17.55
N PRO A 244 1.39 -9.81 18.03
CA PRO A 244 2.58 -10.48 18.55
C PRO A 244 3.74 -10.57 17.53
N ALA A 245 3.45 -10.90 16.27
CA ALA A 245 4.48 -10.95 15.23
C ALA A 245 5.01 -9.54 14.92
N PHE A 246 4.14 -8.54 14.86
CA PHE A 246 4.57 -7.15 14.68
C PHE A 246 5.44 -6.65 15.86
N LYS A 247 5.12 -7.03 17.10
CA LYS A 247 5.99 -6.75 18.26
C LYS A 247 7.36 -7.41 18.15
N GLN A 248 7.41 -8.63 17.63
CA GLN A 248 8.66 -9.36 17.50
C GLN A 248 9.53 -8.88 16.32
N TYR A 249 8.92 -8.59 15.17
CA TYR A 249 9.64 -8.39 13.90
C TYR A 249 9.41 -7.00 13.26
N GLY A 250 8.42 -6.24 13.73
CA GLY A 250 8.00 -4.99 13.10
C GLY A 250 9.02 -3.85 13.21
N HIS A 251 10.01 -3.97 14.10
CA HIS A 251 11.12 -3.01 14.21
C HIS A 251 12.08 -3.08 13.01
N ASP A 252 12.08 -4.18 12.26
CA ASP A 252 12.88 -4.36 11.04
C ASP A 252 12.15 -3.88 9.76
N ALA A 253 10.98 -3.24 9.90
CA ALA A 253 10.20 -2.76 8.76
C ALA A 253 11.02 -1.80 7.89
N LYS A 254 11.09 -2.07 6.58
CA LYS A 254 11.78 -1.23 5.60
C LYS A 254 10.83 -0.43 4.73
N VAL A 255 9.66 -0.98 4.44
CA VAL A 255 8.60 -0.33 3.68
C VAL A 255 7.27 -0.63 4.36
N VAL A 256 6.45 0.40 4.55
CA VAL A 256 5.07 0.27 5.02
C VAL A 256 4.12 0.52 3.86
N HIS A 257 3.11 -0.34 3.71
CA HIS A 257 2.07 -0.21 2.71
C HIS A 257 0.73 0.11 3.38
N PHE A 258 0.18 1.29 3.13
CA PHE A 258 -1.09 1.76 3.68
C PHE A 258 -2.28 1.16 2.92
N LEU A 259 -2.42 -0.16 3.01
CA LEU A 259 -3.55 -0.89 2.44
C LEU A 259 -4.88 -0.46 3.08
N GLY A 260 -5.96 -0.66 2.31
CA GLY A 260 -7.32 -0.34 2.72
C GLY A 260 -7.89 0.91 2.03
N LYS A 261 -9.16 1.20 2.35
CA LYS A 261 -9.95 2.25 1.70
C LYS A 261 -9.50 3.66 2.11
N VAL A 262 -9.06 3.82 3.36
CA VAL A 262 -8.64 5.11 3.91
C VAL A 262 -7.12 5.21 3.76
N LYS A 263 -6.66 6.14 2.93
CA LYS A 263 -5.25 6.39 2.66
C LYS A 263 -4.70 7.48 3.58
N PRO A 264 -3.37 7.63 3.71
CA PRO A 264 -2.78 8.65 4.59
C PRO A 264 -3.32 10.07 4.33
N TRP A 265 -3.45 10.45 3.06
CA TRP A 265 -3.98 11.75 2.62
C TRP A 265 -5.50 11.95 2.84
N ASN A 266 -6.23 10.93 3.30
CA ASN A 266 -7.63 11.08 3.71
C ASN A 266 -7.78 11.60 5.15
N TYR A 267 -6.70 11.56 5.93
CA TYR A 267 -6.68 12.15 7.26
C TYR A 267 -6.43 13.67 7.18
N SER A 268 -6.48 14.35 8.33
CA SER A 268 -6.05 15.75 8.43
C SER A 268 -4.94 15.87 9.46
N TYR A 269 -3.99 16.77 9.22
CA TYR A 269 -2.83 16.95 10.08
C TYR A 269 -2.81 18.33 10.71
N ASP A 270 -2.62 18.36 12.03
CA ASP A 270 -2.37 19.59 12.78
C ASP A 270 -0.85 19.77 12.89
N ALA A 271 -0.29 20.58 11.99
CA ALA A 271 1.16 20.83 11.94
C ALA A 271 1.69 21.56 13.18
N GLN A 272 0.84 22.26 13.94
CA GLN A 272 1.26 22.94 15.17
C GLN A 272 1.36 21.96 16.33
N LYS A 273 0.41 21.03 16.44
CA LYS A 273 0.41 20.00 17.49
C LYS A 273 1.25 18.78 17.14
N GLY A 274 1.52 18.56 15.85
CA GLY A 274 2.15 17.35 15.35
C GLY A 274 1.22 16.13 15.45
N GLU A 275 -0.09 16.32 15.28
CA GLU A 275 -1.10 15.27 15.49
C GLU A 275 -1.94 15.01 14.23
N VAL A 276 -2.31 13.75 14.00
CA VAL A 276 -3.22 13.35 12.92
C VAL A 276 -4.65 13.29 13.46
N LYS A 277 -5.54 14.17 12.98
CA LYS A 277 -6.94 14.21 13.40
C LYS A 277 -7.72 13.00 12.89
N GLY A 278 -8.57 12.45 13.75
CA GLY A 278 -9.32 11.22 13.46
C GLY A 278 -8.49 9.94 13.59
N HIS A 279 -7.21 10.06 13.96
CA HIS A 279 -6.37 8.95 14.38
C HIS A 279 -6.21 9.00 15.90
N SER A 280 -7.00 8.20 16.61
CA SER A 280 -6.85 8.05 18.06
C SER A 280 -5.92 6.87 18.33
N THR A 281 -4.63 7.11 18.57
CA THR A 281 -3.82 6.14 19.32
C THR A 281 -4.37 6.12 20.73
N SER A 282 -4.95 5.00 21.17
CA SER A 282 -5.40 4.90 22.56
C SER A 282 -4.20 5.14 23.49
N PRO A 283 -4.35 5.88 24.60
CA PRO A 283 -3.24 6.13 25.53
C PRO A 283 -2.59 4.86 26.09
N ASP A 284 -3.29 3.71 26.02
CA ASP A 284 -2.83 2.38 26.48
C ASP A 284 -2.13 1.54 25.39
N GLN A 285 -2.08 1.99 24.13
CA GLN A 285 -1.20 1.37 23.14
C GLN A 285 0.23 1.77 23.50
N CYS A 286 0.92 0.85 24.16
CA CYS A 286 2.34 0.94 24.52
C CYS A 286 3.14 1.69 23.44
N GLN A 287 4.01 2.60 23.88
CA GLN A 287 5.03 3.36 23.12
C GLN A 287 6.03 2.49 22.32
N MET A 288 5.69 1.24 22.01
CA MET A 288 6.53 0.21 21.42
C MET A 288 6.45 0.18 19.89
N HIS A 289 5.56 0.96 19.26
CA HIS A 289 5.32 0.90 17.83
C HIS A 289 5.43 2.27 17.17
N PRO A 290 6.19 2.39 16.06
CA PRO A 290 6.26 3.64 15.32
C PRO A 290 4.89 3.99 14.73
N ASP A 291 4.45 5.23 14.93
CA ASP A 291 3.27 5.75 14.24
C ASP A 291 3.67 6.10 12.79
N TYR A 292 3.49 5.12 11.89
CA TYR A 292 3.83 5.28 10.48
C TYR A 292 2.94 6.30 9.77
N LEU A 293 1.70 6.49 10.24
CA LEU A 293 0.80 7.49 9.67
C LEU A 293 1.28 8.90 10.04
N LEU A 294 1.69 9.11 11.30
CA LEU A 294 2.31 10.35 11.73
C LEU A 294 3.62 10.62 10.96
N GLN A 295 4.48 9.62 10.77
CA GLN A 295 5.71 9.77 9.98
C GLN A 295 5.42 10.19 8.53
N TRP A 296 4.40 9.60 7.90
CA TRP A 296 3.96 9.99 6.57
C TRP A 296 3.54 11.47 6.54
N TRP A 297 2.75 11.92 7.51
CA TRP A 297 2.29 13.31 7.60
C TRP A 297 3.41 14.30 7.94
N GLN A 298 4.36 13.93 8.80
CA GLN A 298 5.53 14.74 9.10
C GLN A 298 6.39 14.94 7.85
N LEU A 299 6.62 13.87 7.07
CA LEU A 299 7.37 13.96 5.82
C LEU A 299 6.62 14.81 4.78
N TYR A 300 5.32 14.58 4.63
CA TYR A 300 4.47 15.37 3.76
C TYR A 300 4.52 16.87 4.11
N ALA A 301 4.28 17.22 5.38
CA ALA A 301 4.21 18.61 5.82
C ALA A 301 5.56 19.34 5.70
N THR A 302 6.68 18.65 5.96
CA THR A 302 8.01 19.26 5.96
C THR A 302 8.62 19.37 4.56
N SER A 303 8.37 18.40 3.69
CA SER A 303 9.11 18.28 2.42
C SER A 303 8.21 18.40 1.19
N VAL A 304 6.99 17.87 1.22
CA VAL A 304 6.09 17.85 0.04
C VAL A 304 5.21 19.09 -0.02
N LEU A 305 4.62 19.48 1.10
CA LEU A 305 3.70 20.61 1.17
C LEU A 305 4.34 21.93 0.68
N PRO A 306 5.61 22.28 1.04
CA PRO A 306 6.25 23.48 0.51
C PRO A 306 6.45 23.45 -1.02
N LEU A 307 6.73 22.28 -1.59
CA LEU A 307 6.86 22.11 -3.04
C LEU A 307 5.51 22.33 -3.74
N MET A 308 4.44 21.76 -3.18
CA MET A 308 3.09 21.97 -3.69
C MET A 308 2.65 23.43 -3.56
N GLN A 309 2.89 24.08 -2.42
CA GLN A 309 2.59 25.50 -2.24
C GLN A 309 3.30 26.37 -3.27
N LYS A 310 4.57 26.07 -3.56
CA LYS A 310 5.33 26.77 -4.60
C LYS A 310 4.74 26.55 -5.99
N ALA A 311 4.34 25.31 -6.32
CA ALA A 311 3.81 24.98 -7.64
C ALA A 311 2.40 25.54 -7.88
N TYR A 312 1.54 25.52 -6.86
CA TYR A 312 0.17 26.07 -6.96
C TYR A 312 0.13 27.61 -6.87
N GLY A 313 1.14 28.23 -6.25
CA GLY A 313 1.17 29.68 -6.02
C GLY A 313 -0.06 30.13 -5.21
N ASP A 314 -0.84 31.04 -5.78
CA ASP A 314 -2.09 31.55 -5.18
C ASP A 314 -3.30 30.63 -5.43
N THR A 315 -3.15 29.58 -6.24
CA THR A 315 -4.25 28.68 -6.58
C THR A 315 -4.63 27.82 -5.37
N PRO A 316 -5.91 27.80 -4.95
CA PRO A 316 -6.32 26.99 -3.81
C PRO A 316 -6.20 25.50 -4.13
N PHE A 317 -5.65 24.73 -3.18
CA PHE A 317 -5.65 23.28 -3.24
C PHE A 317 -5.87 22.68 -1.84
N SER A 318 -6.33 21.44 -1.79
CA SER A 318 -6.51 20.74 -0.51
C SER A 318 -5.15 20.29 0.03
N SER A 319 -4.58 21.04 0.98
CA SER A 319 -3.31 20.71 1.63
C SER A 319 -3.44 19.51 2.58
N GLY A 320 -4.63 19.31 3.19
CA GLY A 320 -4.85 18.34 4.27
C GLY A 320 -4.29 18.79 5.63
N CYS A 321 -3.59 19.92 5.69
CA CYS A 321 -3.13 20.54 6.94
C CYS A 321 -4.18 21.54 7.43
N VAL A 322 -4.44 21.55 8.74
CA VAL A 322 -5.41 22.46 9.34
C VAL A 322 -4.70 23.73 9.84
N ASP A 323 -4.94 24.86 9.19
CA ASP A 323 -4.51 26.18 9.67
C ASP A 323 -5.58 26.77 10.61
N GLN A 324 -5.21 27.19 11.82
CA GLN A 324 -6.12 27.89 12.75
C GLN A 324 -6.55 29.29 12.27
N LYS A 325 -6.08 29.78 11.12
CA LYS A 325 -6.34 31.15 10.64
C LYS A 325 -7.73 31.36 10.00
N SER A 326 -8.63 30.40 10.08
CA SER A 326 -10.05 30.58 9.76
C SER A 326 -10.95 30.35 10.99
N CYS A 327 -10.66 31.03 12.09
CA CYS A 327 -11.66 31.36 13.10
C CYS A 327 -11.77 32.89 13.16
N PRO A 328 -12.83 33.52 12.62
CA PRO A 328 -13.24 34.80 13.15
C PRO A 328 -13.99 34.52 14.45
N ASP A 329 -13.26 34.55 15.57
CA ASP A 329 -13.85 34.95 16.84
C ASP A 329 -14.42 36.37 16.67
N LYS A 330 -15.73 36.46 16.48
CA LYS A 330 -16.49 37.65 16.87
C LYS A 330 -17.71 37.19 17.68
N PRO A 331 -17.83 37.62 18.94
CA PRO A 331 -19.07 37.45 19.68
C PRO A 331 -20.07 38.46 19.12
N HIS A 332 -21.05 37.99 18.36
CA HIS A 332 -22.26 38.76 18.12
C HIS A 332 -23.26 38.38 19.21
N GLU A 333 -23.35 39.23 20.23
CA GLU A 333 -24.59 39.36 20.99
C GLU A 333 -25.68 39.81 20.02
N ASP A 334 -26.70 38.97 19.85
CA ASP A 334 -28.05 39.46 19.61
C ASP A 334 -29.00 38.56 20.41
N VAL A 335 -29.32 39.04 21.61
CA VAL A 335 -30.35 38.49 22.47
C VAL A 335 -31.69 38.76 21.80
N ARG A 336 -32.30 37.72 21.22
CA ARG A 336 -33.74 37.68 21.02
C ARG A 336 -34.27 36.36 21.56
N GLU A 337 -35.06 36.49 22.62
CA GLU A 337 -35.73 35.42 23.35
C GLU A 337 -36.32 34.36 22.43
N GLN A 338 -35.89 33.10 22.58
CA GLN A 338 -36.62 31.95 22.05
C GLN A 338 -37.64 31.45 23.09
N PRO A 339 -38.88 31.13 22.69
CA PRO A 339 -39.89 30.57 23.59
C PRO A 339 -39.58 29.12 23.96
N LYS A 340 -40.20 28.67 25.06
CA LYS A 340 -40.18 27.30 25.64
C LYS A 340 -40.19 26.16 24.59
N PRO A 341 -39.59 24.99 24.93
CA PRO A 341 -39.52 23.85 24.03
C PRO A 341 -40.92 23.33 23.69
N SER A 342 -41.30 23.44 22.42
CA SER A 342 -42.43 22.70 21.85
C SER A 342 -41.99 21.28 21.53
N THR A 343 -42.85 20.34 21.93
CA THR A 343 -42.82 18.90 21.69
C THR A 343 -42.32 18.51 20.28
N PRO A 344 -41.49 17.45 20.15
CA PRO A 344 -41.12 16.93 18.83
C PRO A 344 -42.37 16.40 18.09
N PRO A 345 -42.46 16.59 16.76
CA PRO A 345 -43.55 16.04 15.96
C PRO A 345 -43.47 14.50 15.93
N PRO A 346 -44.60 13.80 15.74
CA PRO A 346 -44.66 12.34 15.80
C PRO A 346 -43.82 11.69 14.69
N SER A 347 -43.24 10.53 15.03
CA SER A 347 -42.41 9.68 14.20
C SER A 347 -43.08 9.34 12.86
N GLN A 348 -42.53 9.86 11.76
CA GLN A 348 -42.78 9.29 10.44
C GLN A 348 -42.07 7.94 10.37
N THR A 349 -42.83 6.86 10.33
CA THR A 349 -42.32 5.51 10.08
C THR A 349 -41.79 5.46 8.65
N VAL A 350 -40.47 5.56 8.50
CA VAL A 350 -39.77 5.36 7.23
C VAL A 350 -39.91 3.89 6.83
N SER A 351 -40.21 3.60 5.56
CA SER A 351 -40.33 2.22 5.10
C SER A 351 -39.00 1.47 5.20
N SER A 352 -39.02 0.14 5.34
CA SER A 352 -37.79 -0.67 5.41
C SER A 352 -36.91 -0.53 4.16
N GLU A 353 -37.52 -0.33 2.99
CA GLU A 353 -36.81 -0.10 1.72
C GLU A 353 -36.05 1.23 1.75
N GLU A 354 -36.72 2.32 2.12
CA GLU A 354 -36.10 3.65 2.19
C GLU A 354 -35.04 3.71 3.29
N ARG A 355 -35.26 3.03 4.42
CA ARG A 355 -34.27 2.91 5.49
C ARG A 355 -33.02 2.19 4.99
N LYS A 356 -33.18 1.11 4.22
CA LYS A 356 -32.05 0.38 3.60
C LYS A 356 -31.28 1.26 2.61
N GLN A 357 -31.98 2.00 1.74
CA GLN A 357 -31.33 2.91 0.78
C GLN A 357 -30.54 4.01 1.47
N ARG A 358 -31.07 4.59 2.56
CA ARG A 358 -30.34 5.56 3.39
C ARG A 358 -29.11 4.94 4.04
N TRP A 359 -29.21 3.68 4.47
CA TRP A 359 -28.08 2.93 5.03
C TRP A 359 -26.97 2.71 3.99
N GLU A 360 -27.34 2.30 2.77
CA GLU A 360 -26.42 2.10 1.64
C GLU A 360 -25.80 3.42 1.15
N ALA A 361 -26.52 4.54 1.29
CA ALA A 361 -26.05 5.89 0.94
C ALA A 361 -25.23 6.58 2.05
N GLY A 362 -24.99 5.92 3.20
CA GLY A 362 -24.22 6.49 4.31
C GLY A 362 -24.97 7.51 5.17
N GLN A 363 -26.30 7.58 5.06
CA GLN A 363 -27.19 8.50 5.81
C GLN A 363 -27.90 7.79 6.97
N ILE A 364 -27.11 7.15 7.83
CA ILE A 364 -27.57 6.30 8.94
C ILE A 364 -28.16 7.14 10.08
N ASP A 365 -29.32 6.73 10.60
CA ASP A 365 -29.96 7.38 11.74
C ASP A 365 -29.45 6.80 13.08
N TYR A 366 -28.25 7.22 13.47
CA TYR A 366 -27.57 6.72 14.67
C TYR A 366 -28.29 7.06 15.99
N LEU A 367 -29.23 8.01 15.99
CA LEU A 367 -29.96 8.44 17.19
C LEU A 367 -31.41 7.92 17.24
N GLY A 368 -31.90 7.33 16.15
CA GLY A 368 -33.25 6.76 16.07
C GLY A 368 -33.23 5.28 15.70
N ASP A 369 -33.76 4.96 14.52
CA ASP A 369 -34.07 3.59 14.11
C ASP A 369 -32.83 2.70 13.88
N ASP A 370 -31.67 3.30 13.64
CA ASP A 370 -30.37 2.63 13.49
C ASP A 370 -29.45 2.89 14.70
N SER A 371 -30.02 3.26 15.85
CA SER A 371 -29.28 3.39 17.09
C SER A 371 -28.68 2.05 17.54
N PHE A 372 -27.53 2.12 18.22
CA PHE A 372 -26.81 0.95 18.73
C PHE A 372 -27.72 0.04 19.56
N THR A 373 -28.54 0.63 20.44
CA THR A 373 -29.50 -0.08 21.29
C THR A 373 -30.49 -0.93 20.47
N ASN A 374 -31.00 -0.39 19.36
CA ASN A 374 -31.96 -1.10 18.50
C ASN A 374 -31.28 -2.21 17.69
N ILE A 375 -30.06 -1.98 17.21
CA ILE A 375 -29.27 -2.97 16.49
C ILE A 375 -28.89 -4.14 17.42
N GLU A 376 -28.44 -3.83 18.63
CA GLU A 376 -28.10 -4.82 19.66
C GLU A 376 -29.31 -5.67 20.05
N GLN A 377 -30.48 -5.04 20.26
CA GLN A 377 -31.73 -5.78 20.53
C GLN A 377 -32.10 -6.73 19.38
N LYS A 378 -31.95 -6.30 18.12
CA LYS A 378 -32.27 -7.13 16.95
C LYS A 378 -31.32 -8.31 16.83
N LEU A 379 -30.01 -8.10 17.01
CA LEU A 379 -29.01 -9.18 17.02
C LEU A 379 -29.29 -10.18 18.15
N ASN A 380 -29.59 -9.70 19.35
CA ASN A 380 -29.94 -10.54 20.48
C ASN A 380 -31.25 -11.33 20.26
N SER A 381 -32.16 -10.84 19.42
CA SER A 381 -33.38 -11.59 19.06
C SER A 381 -33.15 -12.68 18.02
N PHE A 382 -32.17 -12.49 17.12
CA PHE A 382 -31.79 -13.46 16.08
C PHE A 382 -30.85 -14.56 16.58
N LEU A 383 -30.09 -14.30 17.64
CA LEU A 383 -29.08 -15.21 18.20
C LEU A 383 -29.61 -16.10 19.34
N LYS A 384 -30.94 -16.20 19.50
CA LYS A 384 -31.61 -17.06 20.49
C LYS A 384 -32.03 -18.41 19.94
#